data_AF-S2RCB1-F1
#
_entry.id   AF-S2RCB1-F1
#
_cell.length_a   1.000
_cell.length_b   1.000
_cell.length_c   1.000
_cell.angle_alpha   90.00
_cell.angle_beta   90.00
_cell.angle_gamma   90.00
#
_symmetry.space_group_name_H-M   'P 1'
#
loop_
_entity.id
_entity.type
_entity.pdbx_description
1 polymer ?
#
loop_
_entity_poly.entity_id
_entity_poly.type
_entity_poly.pdbx_seq_one_letter_code
_entity_poly.pdbx_strand_id
1 'polypeptide(L)' 'MAVLEVHGLHQYFEQGTVNENHALKGIDLSLE' A
#
# COMPACT_ATOMS: atom_id res chain seq x y z
N MET A 1 2.86 -22.86 -2.57
CA MET A 1 2.39 -21.93 -3.62
C MET A 1 1.71 -20.80 -2.89
N ALA A 2 2.20 -19.56 -2.98
CA ALA A 2 1.54 -18.44 -2.33
C ALA A 2 0.22 -18.14 -3.04
N VAL A 3 -0.85 -17.91 -2.29
CA VAL A 3 -2.17 -17.58 -2.86
C VAL A 3 -2.24 -16.12 -3.30
N LEU A 4 -1.40 -15.25 -2.72
CA LEU A 4 -1.22 -13.85 -3.11
C LEU A 4 0.16 -13.32 -2.69
N GLU A 5 0.77 -12.55 -3.59
CA GLU A 5 2.01 -11.82 -3.35
C GLU A 5 1.81 -10.34 -3.76
N VAL A 6 2.13 -9.42 -2.85
CA VAL A 6 1.99 -7.97 -3.05
C VAL A 6 3.34 -7.31 -2.77
N HIS A 7 3.81 -6.50 -3.71
CA HIS A 7 5.06 -5.75 -3.59
C HIS A 7 4.81 -4.26 -3.76
N GLY A 8 5.47 -3.44 -2.94
CA GLY A 8 5.45 -1.99 -3.10
C GLY A 8 4.04 -1.39 -3.01
N LEU A 9 3.22 -1.87 -2.08
CA LEU A 9 1.90 -1.29 -1.86
C LEU A 9 2.04 0.11 -1.25
N HIS A 10 1.53 1.10 -1.98
CA HIS A 10 1.40 2.48 -1.55
C HIS A 10 -0.06 2.89 -1.60
N GLN A 11 -0.59 3.38 -0.48
CA GLN A 11 -1.96 3.87 -0.41
C GLN A 11 -1.98 5.28 0.18
N TYR A 12 -2.68 6.16 -0.52
CA TYR A 12 -2.83 7.55 -0.17
C TYR A 12 -4.32 7.88 -0.08
N PHE A 13 -4.68 8.75 0.85
CA PHE A 13 -5.99 9.41 0.87
C PHE A 13 -5.82 10.87 0.46
N GLU A 14 -6.76 11.39 -0.33
CA GLU A 14 -6.79 12.79 -0.79
C GLU A 14 -5.48 13.27 -1.45
N GLN A 15 -4.87 12.41 -2.29
CA GLN A 15 -3.61 12.70 -2.97
C GLN A 15 -3.69 14.00 -3.80
N GLY A 16 -2.67 14.84 -3.68
CA GLY A 16 -2.56 16.13 -4.35
C GLY A 16 -3.26 17.27 -3.62
N THR A 17 -3.72 17.06 -2.38
CA THR A 17 -4.36 18.09 -1.56
C THR A 17 -3.53 18.42 -0.32
N VAL A 18 -3.88 19.51 0.36
CA VAL A 18 -3.30 19.84 1.67
C VAL A 18 -3.62 18.82 2.76
N ASN A 19 -4.62 17.96 2.54
CA ASN A 19 -5.04 16.91 3.46
C ASN A 19 -4.50 15.53 3.07
N GLU A 20 -3.57 15.45 2.12
CA GLU A 20 -3.01 14.17 1.68
C GLU A 20 -2.43 13.39 2.87
N ASN A 21 -2.82 12.13 3.01
CA ASN A 21 -2.33 11.24 4.06
C ASN A 21 -1.85 9.91 3.49
N HIS A 22 -0.64 9.50 3.88
CA HIS A 22 0.00 8.26 3.43
C HIS A 22 -0.38 7.11 4.37
N ALA A 23 -1.50 6.45 4.09
CA ALA A 23 -2.03 5.40 4.96
C ALA A 23 -1.19 4.12 4.96
N LEU A 24 -0.66 3.74 3.80
CA LEU A 24 0.26 2.60 3.67
C LEU A 24 1.44 3.03 2.80
N LYS A 25 2.66 2.70 3.22
CA LYS A 25 3.88 3.09 2.51
C LYS A 25 4.90 1.96 2.53
N GLY A 26 5.11 1.33 1.37
CA GLY A 26 6.17 0.34 1.18
C GLY A 26 5.92 -0.95 1.94
N ILE A 27 4.69 -1.46 1.88
CA ILE A 27 4.35 -2.74 2.49
C ILE A 27 4.51 -3.84 1.44
N ASP A 28 5.29 -4.85 1.81
CA ASP A 28 5.36 -6.13 1.11
C ASP A 28 4.58 -7.17 1.91
N LEU A 29 3.70 -7.92 1.25
CA LEU A 29 2.80 -8.88 1.89
C LEU A 29 2.83 -10.22 1.14
N SER A 30 2.89 -11.32 1.89
CA SER A 30 2.80 -12.68 1.38
C SER A 30 1.74 -13.46 2.16
N LEU A 31 0.85 -14.15 1.47
CA LEU A 31 -0.19 -15.01 2.05
C LEU A 31 -0.02 -16.45 1.55
N GLU A 32 -0.03 -17.39 2.50
CA GLU A 32 0.03 -18.84 2.26
C GLU A 32 -1.36 -19.46 2.08
#